data_AF-A0A946CP48-F1
#
_entry.id   AF-A0A946CP48-F1
#
_cell.length_a   1.000
_cell.length_b   1.000
_cell.length_c   1.000
_cell.angle_alpha   90.00
_cell.angle_beta   90.00
_cell.angle_gamma   90.00
#
_symmetry.space_group_name_H-M   'P 1'
#
loop_
_entity.id
_entity.type
_entity.pdbx_description
1 polymer ?
#
loop_
_entity_poly.entity_id
_entity_poly.type
_entity_poly.pdbx_seq_one_letter_code
_entity_poly.pdbx_strand_id
1 'polypeptide(L)'
;MTDMPAIGYLSDDARTGGEQKQAFEDIRDVIAELPGGSAEIELTISGGAISIPVRSTVIKIDTEADAAADDLDTIGQGNSRDGQVIIVRPVDAGRVVTLKHGNGGTGQMLLTGSKEAVLDNVELSIMLRREGTA
;
A
#
# COMPACT_ATOMS: atom_id res chain seq x y z
N MET A 1 -9.40 -4.02 -4.79
CA MET A 1 -9.79 -2.72 -4.17
C MET A 1 -11.30 -2.66 -4.11
N THR A 2 -11.88 -2.07 -3.07
CA THR A 2 -13.35 -1.98 -2.96
C THR A 2 -13.85 -0.62 -3.45
N ASP A 3 -14.83 -0.57 -4.34
CA ASP A 3 -15.33 0.71 -4.85
C ASP A 3 -16.27 1.38 -3.84
N MET A 4 -16.15 2.70 -3.71
CA MET A 4 -17.09 3.48 -2.90
C MET A 4 -18.48 3.39 -3.56
N PRO A 5 -19.54 3.06 -2.81
CA PRO A 5 -20.89 3.12 -3.35
C PRO A 5 -21.22 4.50 -3.92
N ALA A 6 -21.98 4.53 -5.01
CA ALA A 6 -22.37 5.77 -5.66
C ALA A 6 -23.14 6.72 -4.71
N ILE A 7 -23.07 8.02 -4.97
CA ILE A 7 -23.88 9.01 -4.24
C ILE A 7 -25.36 8.64 -4.38
N GLY A 8 -26.07 8.63 -3.25
CA GLY A 8 -27.50 8.30 -3.20
C GLY A 8 -27.81 6.81 -3.21
N TYR A 9 -26.82 5.92 -3.28
CA TYR A 9 -27.04 4.46 -3.31
C TYR A 9 -27.77 3.95 -2.05
N LEU A 10 -27.39 4.47 -0.87
CA LEU A 10 -28.01 4.07 0.39
C LEU A 10 -29.41 4.66 0.61
N SER A 11 -29.72 5.79 -0.02
CA SER A 11 -31.01 6.49 0.10
C SER A 11 -32.01 6.09 -0.98
N ASP A 12 -31.65 5.16 -1.87
CA ASP A 12 -32.49 4.70 -2.96
C ASP A 12 -33.51 3.66 -2.46
N ASP A 13 -34.78 4.06 -2.42
CA ASP A 13 -35.91 3.22 -1.98
C ASP A 13 -36.13 1.98 -2.87
N ALA A 14 -35.55 1.94 -4.08
CA ALA A 14 -35.63 0.78 -4.95
C ALA A 14 -34.67 -0.34 -4.53
N ARG A 15 -33.74 -0.09 -3.60
CA ARG A 15 -32.73 -1.08 -3.16
C ARG A 15 -33.32 -2.09 -2.19
N THR A 16 -32.91 -3.34 -2.39
CA THR A 16 -33.19 -4.41 -1.44
C THR A 16 -32.33 -4.25 -0.18
N GLY A 17 -32.80 -4.80 0.93
CA GLY A 17 -32.00 -4.84 2.16
C GLY A 17 -30.68 -5.64 2.02
N GLY A 18 -30.59 -6.56 1.04
CA GLY A 18 -29.34 -7.26 0.73
C GLY A 18 -28.30 -6.35 0.07
N GLU A 19 -28.73 -5.56 -0.92
CA GLU A 19 -27.86 -4.59 -1.60
C GLU A 19 -27.38 -3.49 -0.66
N GLN A 20 -28.23 -3.01 0.24
CA GLN A 20 -27.84 -2.00 1.22
C GLN A 20 -26.79 -2.54 2.22
N LYS A 21 -26.93 -3.80 2.66
CA LYS A 21 -25.92 -4.45 3.51
C LYS A 21 -24.58 -4.54 2.82
N GLN A 22 -24.55 -4.94 1.55
CA GLN A 22 -23.31 -4.99 0.79
C GLN A 22 -22.66 -3.61 0.69
N ALA A 23 -23.44 -2.55 0.42
CA ALA A 23 -22.90 -1.20 0.39
C ALA A 23 -22.28 -0.74 1.72
N PHE A 24 -22.80 -1.19 2.87
CA PHE A 24 -22.15 -0.91 4.16
C PHE A 24 -20.82 -1.64 4.32
N GLU A 25 -20.72 -2.90 3.88
CA GLU A 25 -19.44 -3.63 3.86
C GLU A 25 -18.44 -2.95 2.91
N ASP A 26 -18.91 -2.47 1.76
CA ASP A 26 -18.08 -1.76 0.79
C ASP A 26 -17.53 -0.45 1.37
N ILE A 27 -18.36 0.32 2.08
CA ILE A 27 -17.95 1.53 2.80
C ILE A 27 -16.93 1.20 3.88
N ARG A 28 -17.17 0.14 4.67
CA ARG A 28 -16.23 -0.31 5.71
C ARG A 28 -14.87 -0.66 5.11
N ASP A 29 -14.85 -1.29 3.95
CA ASP A 29 -13.62 -1.62 3.26
C ASP A 29 -12.89 -0.39 2.71
N VAL A 30 -13.62 0.59 2.18
CA VAL A 30 -13.03 1.86 1.74
C VAL A 30 -12.44 2.62 2.93
N ILE A 31 -13.10 2.60 4.09
CA ILE A 31 -12.56 3.17 5.33
C ILE A 31 -11.29 2.44 5.75
N ALA A 32 -11.25 1.11 5.63
CA ALA A 32 -10.07 0.33 5.95
C ALA A 32 -8.86 0.65 5.04
N GLU A 33 -9.11 1.11 3.81
CA GLU A 33 -8.07 1.59 2.89
C GLU A 33 -7.52 2.99 3.21
N LEU A 34 -8.10 3.74 4.16
CA LEU A 34 -7.55 5.02 4.59
C LEU A 34 -6.31 4.83 5.48
N PRO A 35 -5.34 5.78 5.49
CA PRO A 35 -4.23 5.72 6.44
C PRO A 35 -4.74 5.66 7.89
N GLY A 36 -4.38 4.60 8.61
CA GLY A 36 -4.87 4.33 9.97
C GLY A 36 -6.26 3.69 10.05
N GLY A 37 -6.93 3.43 8.92
CA GLY A 37 -8.22 2.74 8.84
C GLY A 37 -8.11 1.22 9.05
N SER A 38 -6.94 0.64 8.79
CA SER A 38 -6.58 -0.74 9.11
C SER A 38 -5.36 -0.79 10.02
N ALA A 39 -5.15 -1.92 10.69
CA ALA A 39 -3.88 -2.21 11.35
C ALA A 39 -2.74 -2.23 10.32
N GLU A 40 -1.52 -1.94 10.81
CA GLU A 40 -0.30 -2.12 10.01
C GLU A 40 -0.09 -3.60 9.70
N ILE A 41 0.42 -3.86 8.50
CA ILE A 41 0.82 -5.20 8.09
C ILE A 41 2.33 -5.28 7.96
N GLU A 42 2.87 -6.49 8.02
CA GLU A 42 4.27 -6.76 7.74
C GLU A 42 4.37 -7.55 6.44
N LEU A 43 5.27 -7.10 5.55
CA LEU A 43 5.58 -7.77 4.30
C LEU A 43 7.08 -7.97 4.20
N THR A 44 7.48 -9.19 3.90
CA THR A 44 8.87 -9.55 3.60
C THR A 44 9.13 -9.36 2.11
N ILE A 45 10.28 -8.77 1.77
CA ILE A 45 10.76 -8.72 0.39
C ILE A 45 10.94 -10.14 -0.15
N SER A 46 10.53 -10.36 -1.38
CA SER A 46 10.85 -11.57 -2.13
C SER A 46 11.26 -11.22 -3.54
N GLY A 47 12.49 -11.60 -3.93
CA GLY A 47 13.04 -11.31 -5.25
C GLY A 47 13.04 -9.81 -5.59
N GLY A 48 13.32 -8.94 -4.62
CA GLY A 48 13.34 -7.49 -4.78
C GLY A 48 11.97 -6.82 -4.86
N ALA A 49 10.88 -7.52 -4.54
CA ALA A 49 9.53 -6.97 -4.61
C ALA A 49 8.66 -7.28 -3.39
N ILE A 50 7.64 -6.45 -3.19
CA ILE A 50 6.51 -6.72 -2.28
C ILE A 50 5.19 -6.63 -3.04
N SER A 51 4.18 -7.36 -2.57
CA SER A 51 2.81 -7.28 -3.09
C SER A 51 1.86 -6.76 -2.01
N ILE A 52 1.22 -5.62 -2.26
CA ILE A 52 0.31 -5.01 -1.31
C ILE A 52 -0.99 -5.83 -1.27
N PRO A 53 -1.44 -6.30 -0.10
CA PRO A 53 -2.74 -6.95 0.02
C PRO A 53 -3.88 -5.93 -0.01
N VAL A 54 -5.09 -6.42 -0.20
CA VAL A 54 -6.29 -5.58 -0.23
C VAL A 54 -6.49 -4.90 1.14
N ARG A 55 -6.76 -3.58 1.14
CA ARG A 55 -7.05 -2.77 2.34
C ARG A 55 -5.86 -2.45 3.26
N SER A 56 -4.62 -2.49 2.76
CA SER A 56 -3.46 -2.12 3.58
C SER A 56 -2.79 -0.84 3.09
N THR A 57 -2.69 0.11 4.02
CA THR A 57 -2.20 1.46 3.73
C THR A 57 -0.89 1.76 4.45
N VAL A 58 -0.67 1.14 5.61
CA VAL A 58 0.59 1.25 6.37
C VAL A 58 1.26 -0.12 6.39
N ILE A 59 2.48 -0.17 5.86
CA ILE A 59 3.21 -1.40 5.57
C ILE A 59 4.57 -1.32 6.25
N LYS A 60 4.85 -2.28 7.13
CA LYS A 60 6.18 -2.58 7.61
C LYS A 60 6.86 -3.51 6.61
N ILE A 61 8.05 -3.12 6.16
CA ILE A 61 8.83 -3.92 5.24
C ILE A 61 9.95 -4.61 6.00
N ASP A 62 10.09 -5.91 5.75
CA ASP A 62 11.18 -6.74 6.21
C ASP A 62 12.05 -7.18 5.03
N THR A 63 13.33 -7.41 5.29
CA THR A 63 14.31 -7.92 4.34
C THR A 63 14.04 -9.38 3.97
N GLU A 64 14.42 -9.81 2.77
CA GLU A 64 14.34 -11.21 2.36
C GLU A 64 15.17 -12.10 3.30
N ALA A 65 14.53 -13.16 3.82
CA ALA A 65 15.14 -14.13 4.73
C ALA A 65 15.79 -13.52 6.00
N ASP A 66 15.25 -12.40 6.50
CA ASP A 66 15.76 -11.70 7.68
C ASP A 66 17.25 -11.26 7.54
N ALA A 67 17.68 -10.96 6.31
CA ALA A 67 19.01 -10.46 6.03
C ALA A 67 19.29 -9.10 6.69
N ALA A 68 20.56 -8.78 6.92
CA ALA A 68 20.95 -7.48 7.50
C ALA A 68 20.61 -6.29 6.59
N ALA A 69 20.53 -6.51 5.29
CA ALA A 69 20.14 -5.49 4.31
C ALA A 69 19.48 -6.15 3.10
N ASP A 70 18.57 -5.41 2.46
CA ASP A 70 17.96 -5.82 1.21
C ASP A 70 17.44 -4.62 0.40
N ASP A 71 17.26 -4.82 -0.89
CA ASP A 71 16.80 -3.80 -1.83
C ASP A 71 15.35 -4.07 -2.23
N LEU A 72 14.51 -3.04 -2.12
CA LEU A 72 13.16 -3.05 -2.67
C LEU A 72 13.17 -2.36 -4.04
N ASP A 73 13.02 -3.15 -5.10
CA ASP A 73 13.03 -2.69 -6.48
C ASP A 73 11.67 -2.21 -6.95
N THR A 74 10.62 -3.00 -6.68
CA THR A 74 9.28 -2.76 -7.21
C THR A 74 8.19 -3.10 -6.19
N ILE A 75 7.06 -2.42 -6.33
CA ILE A 75 5.85 -2.67 -5.54
C ILE A 75 4.73 -3.13 -6.46
N GLY A 76 4.19 -4.32 -6.18
CA GLY A 76 3.07 -4.90 -6.90
C GLY A 76 1.82 -4.01 -6.81
N GLN A 77 1.26 -3.67 -7.98
CA GLN A 77 0.15 -2.71 -8.07
C GLN A 77 -1.25 -3.34 -8.12
N GLY A 78 -1.35 -4.67 -8.13
CA GLY A 78 -2.60 -5.38 -8.46
C GLY A 78 -3.79 -5.07 -7.54
N ASN A 79 -3.52 -4.64 -6.30
CA ASN A 79 -4.55 -4.30 -5.32
C ASN A 79 -4.63 -2.80 -5.01
N SER A 80 -3.88 -1.96 -5.72
CA SER A 80 -3.80 -0.53 -5.46
C SER A 80 -4.60 0.28 -6.47
N ARG A 81 -5.34 1.31 -6.04
CA ARG A 81 -6.07 2.24 -6.95
C ARG A 81 -5.18 3.39 -7.40
N ASP A 82 -5.47 3.97 -8.56
CA ASP A 82 -4.79 5.20 -8.99
C ASP A 82 -5.06 6.32 -7.97
N GLY A 83 -4.02 7.07 -7.61
CA GLY A 83 -4.08 8.07 -6.55
C GLY A 83 -4.04 7.51 -5.12
N GLN A 84 -4.02 6.18 -4.94
CA GLN A 84 -3.87 5.59 -3.60
C GLN A 84 -2.54 5.98 -2.99
N VAL A 85 -2.59 6.32 -1.72
CA VAL A 85 -1.41 6.55 -0.90
C VAL A 85 -1.13 5.30 -0.10
N ILE A 86 0.14 4.93 0.00
CA ILE A 86 0.64 3.99 1.00
C ILE A 86 1.77 4.63 1.80
N ILE A 87 1.98 4.12 3.00
CA ILE A 87 3.06 4.49 3.89
C ILE A 87 3.88 3.23 4.13
N VAL A 88 5.18 3.31 3.84
CA VAL A 88 6.13 2.23 4.05
C VAL A 88 7.14 2.62 5.13
N ARG A 89 7.47 1.68 6.01
CA ARG A 89 8.44 1.87 7.10
C ARG A 89 9.22 0.57 7.32
N PRO A 90 10.44 0.61 7.87
CA PRO A 90 11.15 -0.61 8.20
C PRO A 90 10.52 -1.27 9.42
N VAL A 91 10.56 -2.60 9.47
CA VAL A 91 10.15 -3.36 10.65
C VAL A 91 11.20 -3.29 11.76
N ASP A 92 12.48 -3.23 11.39
CA ASP A 92 13.62 -3.32 12.29
C ASP A 92 14.76 -2.41 11.79
N ALA A 93 15.45 -1.73 12.70
CA ALA A 93 16.53 -0.79 12.35
C ALA A 93 17.86 -1.48 11.96
N GLY A 94 18.05 -2.74 12.39
CA GLY A 94 19.20 -3.57 12.04
C GLY A 94 19.03 -4.35 10.73
N ARG A 95 17.82 -4.38 10.15
CA ARG A 95 17.49 -4.98 8.85
C ARG A 95 17.16 -3.86 7.87
N VAL A 96 18.21 -3.33 7.25
CA VAL A 96 18.13 -2.10 6.44
C VAL A 96 17.47 -2.38 5.10
N VAL A 97 16.39 -1.66 4.81
CA VAL A 97 15.70 -1.77 3.52
C VAL A 97 16.04 -0.55 2.66
N THR A 98 16.53 -0.76 1.44
CA THR A 98 16.80 0.32 0.49
C THR A 98 15.74 0.35 -0.61
N LEU A 99 14.95 1.41 -0.67
CA LEU A 99 14.00 1.62 -1.78
C LEU A 99 14.77 2.14 -3.00
N LYS A 100 14.69 1.42 -4.11
CA LYS A 100 15.37 1.78 -5.35
C LYS A 100 14.57 2.81 -6.13
N HIS A 101 15.25 3.88 -6.54
CA HIS A 101 14.65 4.90 -7.39
C HIS A 101 14.74 4.46 -8.86
N GLY A 102 13.61 4.45 -9.56
CA GLY A 102 13.58 4.35 -11.02
C GLY A 102 14.21 3.08 -11.58
N ASN A 103 14.07 1.94 -10.87
CA ASN A 103 14.67 0.67 -11.28
C ASN A 103 14.02 0.04 -12.54
N GLY A 104 13.05 0.71 -13.15
CA GLY A 104 12.33 0.24 -14.33
C GLY A 104 11.25 -0.81 -13.99
N GLY A 105 10.49 -1.19 -15.02
CA GLY A 105 9.40 -2.17 -14.89
C GLY A 105 8.12 -1.63 -14.24
N THR A 106 7.12 -2.51 -14.16
CA THR A 106 5.83 -2.19 -13.52
C THR A 106 6.01 -2.13 -12.01
N GLY A 107 5.61 -1.01 -11.39
CA GLY A 107 5.70 -0.86 -9.93
C GLY A 107 7.00 -0.21 -9.46
N GLN A 108 7.79 0.36 -10.38
CA GLN A 108 8.95 1.18 -10.00
C GLN A 108 8.54 2.34 -9.09
N MET A 109 9.44 2.71 -8.19
CA MET A 109 9.25 3.82 -7.27
C MET A 109 10.02 5.04 -7.76
N LEU A 110 9.33 6.18 -7.84
CA LEU A 110 9.94 7.46 -8.16
C LEU A 110 10.09 8.28 -6.87
N LEU A 111 11.26 8.14 -6.26
CA LEU A 111 11.61 8.80 -5.01
C LEU A 111 12.12 10.24 -5.19
N THR A 112 11.94 11.06 -4.15
CA THR A 112 12.32 12.48 -4.14
C THR A 112 13.81 12.68 -4.44
N GLY A 113 14.10 13.64 -5.32
CA GLY A 113 15.47 14.02 -5.67
C GLY A 113 16.21 12.97 -6.51
N SER A 114 15.50 11.99 -7.08
CA SER A 114 16.07 10.91 -7.88
C SER A 114 17.15 10.12 -7.16
N LYS A 115 16.94 9.84 -5.87
CA LYS A 115 17.85 9.10 -5.02
C LYS A 115 17.14 7.92 -4.38
N GLU A 116 17.90 6.87 -4.12
CA GLU A 116 17.49 5.77 -3.27
C GLU A 116 17.18 6.27 -1.87
N ALA A 117 16.24 5.63 -1.20
CA ALA A 117 15.89 5.94 0.18
C ALA A 117 16.20 4.75 1.07
N VAL A 118 16.98 5.00 2.12
CA VAL A 118 17.39 3.98 3.09
C VAL A 118 16.47 4.05 4.29
N LEU A 119 15.87 2.92 4.64
CA LEU A 119 15.05 2.73 5.82
C LEU A 119 15.85 1.98 6.89
N ASP A 120 16.65 2.72 7.66
CA ASP A 120 17.53 2.23 8.72
C ASP A 120 17.05 2.60 10.15
N ASN A 121 15.94 3.34 10.24
CA ASN A 121 15.36 3.77 11.49
C ASN A 121 13.85 3.52 11.47
N VAL A 122 13.35 2.81 12.49
CA VAL A 122 11.92 2.49 12.69
C VAL A 122 11.03 3.71 12.91
N GLU A 123 11.60 4.90 13.13
CA GLU A 123 10.86 6.16 13.19
C GLU A 123 10.67 6.80 11.81
N LEU A 124 11.41 6.33 10.79
CA LEU A 124 11.28 6.82 9.42
C LEU A 124 10.14 6.12 8.70
N SER A 125 9.40 6.89 7.92
CA SER A 125 8.40 6.37 6.98
C SER A 125 8.40 7.18 5.71
N ILE A 126 8.06 6.53 4.60
CA ILE A 126 7.96 7.15 3.28
C ILE A 126 6.54 6.97 2.79
N MET A 127 5.95 8.07 2.32
CA MET A 127 4.65 8.07 1.70
C MET A 127 4.81 7.99 0.19
N LEU A 128 4.19 6.99 -0.42
CA LEU A 128 4.18 6.78 -1.86
C LEU A 128 2.75 6.93 -2.38
N ARG A 129 2.59 7.59 -3.53
CA ARG A 129 1.31 7.68 -4.23
C ARG A 129 1.39 6.91 -5.53
N ARG A 130 0.40 6.06 -5.79
CA ARG A 130 0.28 5.38 -7.08
C ARG A 130 -0.16 6.39 -8.13
N GLU A 131 0.71 6.66 -9.09
CA GLU A 131 0.31 7.28 -10.36
C GLU A 131 -0.19 6.17 -11.28
N GLY A 132 -1.39 6.35 -11.84
CA GLY A 132 -1.88 5.47 -12.90
C GLY A 132 -1.03 5.57 -14.17
N THR A 133 -1.23 4.64 -15.10
CA THR A 133 -0.79 4.85 -16.48
C THR A 133 -1.70 5.90 -17.11
N ALA A 134 -1.13 7.06 -17.46
CA ALA A 134 -1.78 8.04 -18.32
C ALA A 134 -2.20 7.43 -19.67
#